data_AF-A0A1F3VGB6-F1
#
_entry.id   AF-A0A1F3VGB6-F1
#
_cell.length_a   1.000
_cell.length_b   1.000
_cell.length_c   1.000
_cell.angle_alpha   90.00
_cell.angle_beta   90.00
_cell.angle_gamma   90.00
#
_symmetry.space_group_name_H-M   'P 1'
#
loop_
_entity.id
_entity.type
_entity.pdbx_description
1 polymer ?
#
loop_
_entity_poly.entity_id
_entity_poly.type
_entity_poly.pdbx_seq_one_letter_code
_entity_poly.pdbx_strand_id
1 'polypeptide(L)'
;MEFSIGYVKSEQQLIVKRFSDGQVLESKIISMEEVKEVELNGLLFDGQISEATLNSLRDEFKFYPIIKSETVQMAATVFESVSFENALSLLKKMQTSWVLQNNLTLLEEFFSVLEHLEKLWPNQRTEFFEHLWFILKSNLGATNLQIIFNDIELSTGERGKNRLTQNKVMGKKFPEAVSGTEVDERLMSNYKNNFISHFNICEFNEQKGEAVITAVINKGPILVMTNLLTISRLQKAVLGMLFEGINRAVTKH
;
A
#
# COMPACT_ATOMS: atom_id res chain seq x y z
N MET A 1 -13.73 7.40 -8.07
CA MET A 1 -12.37 7.03 -7.64
C MET A 1 -11.53 8.28 -7.59
N GLU A 2 -10.83 8.49 -6.50
CA GLU A 2 -10.06 9.70 -6.26
C GLU A 2 -8.55 9.42 -6.36
N PHE A 3 -7.81 10.29 -7.05
CA PHE A 3 -6.36 10.19 -7.16
C PHE A 3 -5.70 11.54 -7.45
N SER A 4 -4.40 11.61 -7.23
CA SER A 4 -3.57 12.78 -7.46
C SER A 4 -2.29 12.43 -8.21
N ILE A 5 -1.90 13.29 -9.15
CA ILE A 5 -0.64 13.17 -9.90
C ILE A 5 0.13 14.48 -9.76
N GLY A 6 1.42 14.37 -9.52
CA GLY A 6 2.36 15.48 -9.51
C GLY A 6 3.15 15.57 -10.81
N TYR A 7 3.57 16.78 -11.18
CA TYR A 7 4.52 17.05 -12.26
C TYR A 7 5.57 18.06 -11.80
N VAL A 8 6.83 17.67 -11.71
CA VAL A 8 7.95 18.57 -11.40
C VAL A 8 8.15 19.52 -12.59
N LYS A 9 7.78 20.80 -12.43
CA LYS A 9 7.92 21.82 -13.48
C LYS A 9 9.31 22.46 -13.47
N SER A 10 9.90 22.60 -12.28
CA SER A 10 11.24 23.10 -12.05
C SER A 10 11.80 22.51 -10.76
N GLU A 11 13.08 22.76 -10.43
CA GLU A 11 13.71 22.24 -9.20
C GLU A 11 13.01 22.68 -7.90
N GLN A 12 12.20 23.74 -7.95
CA GLN A 12 11.54 24.32 -6.78
C GLN A 12 10.03 24.14 -6.77
N GLN A 13 9.41 23.82 -7.91
CA GLN A 13 7.95 23.86 -8.08
C GLN A 13 7.38 22.60 -8.71
N LEU A 14 6.26 22.18 -8.14
CA LEU A 14 5.50 21.03 -8.60
C LEU A 14 4.05 21.42 -8.91
N ILE A 15 3.51 20.92 -10.01
CA ILE A 15 2.08 20.99 -10.29
C ILE A 15 1.43 19.72 -9.74
N VAL A 16 0.51 19.86 -8.80
CA VAL A 16 -0.32 18.75 -8.33
C VAL A 16 -1.73 18.91 -8.88
N LYS A 17 -2.22 17.86 -9.51
CA LYS A 17 -3.61 17.75 -9.94
C LYS A 17 -4.33 16.64 -9.18
N ARG A 18 -5.51 16.95 -8.66
CA ARG A 18 -6.40 16.03 -7.99
C ARG A 18 -7.63 15.76 -8.85
N PHE A 19 -8.02 14.51 -8.94
CA PHE A 19 -9.08 14.01 -9.81
C PHE A 19 -10.07 13.22 -8.97
N SER A 20 -11.36 13.43 -9.19
CA SER A 20 -12.43 12.57 -8.65
C SER A 20 -13.61 12.52 -9.60
N ASP A 21 -14.26 11.36 -9.64
CA ASP A 21 -15.56 11.14 -10.29
C ASP A 21 -15.69 11.74 -11.69
N GLY A 22 -14.66 11.54 -12.52
CA GLY A 22 -14.63 11.99 -13.91
C GLY A 22 -14.18 13.45 -14.11
N GLN A 23 -13.85 14.17 -13.05
CA GLN A 23 -13.52 15.59 -13.07
C GLN A 23 -12.16 15.91 -12.47
N VAL A 24 -11.62 17.08 -12.86
CA VAL A 24 -10.46 17.69 -12.21
C VAL A 24 -11.01 18.49 -11.02
N LEU A 25 -10.65 18.08 -9.80
CA LEU A 25 -11.08 18.77 -8.58
C LEU A 25 -10.22 20.00 -8.30
N GLU A 26 -8.91 19.83 -8.42
CA GLU A 26 -7.94 20.85 -8.01
C GLU A 26 -6.70 20.77 -8.89
N SER A 27 -6.13 21.93 -9.20
CA SER A 27 -4.81 22.08 -9.79
C SER A 27 -4.06 23.14 -9.00
N LYS A 28 -3.04 22.74 -8.25
CA LYS A 28 -2.25 23.63 -7.41
C LYS A 28 -0.76 23.53 -7.74
N ILE A 29 -0.06 24.65 -7.59
CA ILE A 29 1.40 24.67 -7.62
C ILE A 29 1.87 24.67 -6.17
N ILE A 30 2.72 23.72 -5.83
CA ILE A 30 3.33 23.59 -4.50
C ILE A 30 4.84 23.72 -4.60
N SER A 31 5.48 24.03 -3.48
CA SER A 31 6.93 23.96 -3.36
C SER A 31 7.41 22.49 -3.31
N MET A 32 8.67 22.27 -3.64
CA MET A 32 9.28 20.94 -3.56
C MET A 32 9.31 20.38 -2.12
N GLU A 33 9.38 21.26 -1.13
CA GLU A 33 9.39 20.91 0.30
C GLU A 33 8.03 20.36 0.74
N GLU A 34 6.94 20.89 0.20
CA GLU A 34 5.56 20.46 0.47
C GLU A 34 5.21 19.10 -0.14
N VAL A 35 6.02 18.56 -1.05
CA VAL A 35 5.69 17.29 -1.74
C VAL A 35 5.47 16.14 -0.76
N LYS A 36 6.16 16.16 0.39
CA LYS A 36 6.06 15.14 1.43
C LYS A 36 4.73 15.18 2.18
N GLU A 37 4.09 16.35 2.21
CA GLU A 37 2.83 16.61 2.91
C GLU A 37 1.61 16.34 2.02
N VAL A 38 1.81 16.28 0.71
CA VAL A 38 0.74 16.01 -0.24
C VAL A 38 0.61 14.53 -0.53
N GLU A 39 -0.60 14.00 -0.42
CA GLU A 39 -0.92 12.65 -0.87
C GLU A 39 -0.83 12.60 -2.41
N LEU A 40 0.16 11.86 -2.93
CA LEU A 40 0.36 11.62 -4.35
C LEU A 40 0.19 10.13 -4.68
N ASN A 41 -0.36 9.84 -5.87
CA ASN A 41 -0.45 8.48 -6.40
C ASN A 41 0.56 8.22 -7.54
N GLY A 42 1.19 9.27 -8.03
CA GLY A 42 2.28 9.20 -8.99
C GLY A 42 2.90 10.57 -9.22
N LEU A 43 4.18 10.56 -9.60
CA LEU A 43 4.95 11.78 -9.86
C LEU A 43 5.66 11.68 -11.21
N LEU A 44 5.51 12.71 -12.03
CA LEU A 44 6.23 12.92 -13.27
C LEU A 44 7.34 13.94 -13.05
N PHE A 45 8.46 13.74 -13.72
CA PHE A 45 9.57 14.67 -13.69
C PHE A 45 10.24 14.72 -15.06
N ASP A 46 10.72 15.91 -15.46
CA ASP A 46 11.43 16.11 -16.71
C ASP A 46 12.88 15.59 -16.61
N GLY A 47 13.45 15.05 -17.67
CA GLY A 47 14.82 14.52 -17.69
C GLY A 47 15.91 15.55 -17.38
N GLN A 48 15.58 16.84 -17.33
CA GLN A 48 16.52 17.94 -17.03
C GLN A 48 16.70 18.24 -15.53
N ILE A 49 16.08 17.47 -14.63
CA ILE A 49 16.17 17.73 -13.18
C ILE A 49 17.51 17.27 -12.60
N SER A 50 18.09 18.06 -11.70
CA SER A 50 19.37 17.73 -11.05
C SER A 50 19.31 16.45 -10.21
N GLU A 51 20.46 15.78 -10.09
CA GLU A 51 20.64 14.63 -9.19
C GLU A 51 20.29 14.96 -7.73
N ALA A 52 20.54 16.19 -7.28
CA ALA A 52 20.18 16.64 -5.95
C ALA A 52 18.66 16.57 -5.69
N THR A 53 17.87 16.99 -6.67
CA THR A 53 16.39 16.93 -6.59
C THR A 53 15.88 15.49 -6.70
N LEU A 54 16.52 14.64 -7.51
CA LEU A 54 16.18 13.22 -7.54
C LEU A 54 16.49 12.52 -6.21
N ASN A 55 17.60 12.89 -5.57
CA ASN A 55 17.97 12.37 -4.26
C ASN A 55 16.98 12.82 -3.16
N SER A 56 16.45 14.05 -3.22
CA SER A 56 15.44 14.50 -2.25
C SER A 56 14.10 13.76 -2.40
N LEU A 57 13.80 13.27 -3.61
CA LEU A 57 12.64 12.43 -3.90
C LEU A 57 12.84 10.94 -3.59
N ARG A 58 14.06 10.50 -3.29
CA ARG A 58 14.40 9.08 -3.15
C ARG A 58 13.55 8.38 -2.08
N ASP A 59 13.28 9.07 -0.97
CA ASP A 59 12.46 8.56 0.12
C ASP A 59 10.99 8.37 -0.29
N GLU A 60 10.55 9.00 -1.37
CA GLU A 60 9.17 8.94 -1.86
C GLU A 60 8.91 7.77 -2.83
N PHE A 61 9.97 7.20 -3.44
CA PHE A 61 9.85 6.07 -4.38
C PHE A 61 9.17 4.84 -3.79
N LYS A 62 9.21 4.68 -2.46
CA LYS A 62 8.56 3.57 -1.75
C LYS A 62 7.03 3.75 -1.62
N PHE A 63 6.50 4.96 -1.83
CA PHE A 63 5.07 5.24 -1.65
C PHE A 63 4.28 5.28 -2.95
N TYR A 64 4.88 5.78 -4.03
CA TYR A 64 4.26 5.93 -5.35
C TYR A 64 5.29 5.92 -6.49
N PRO A 65 4.87 5.62 -7.74
CA PRO A 65 5.74 5.68 -8.90
C PRO A 65 6.25 7.10 -9.16
N ILE A 66 7.57 7.23 -9.33
CA ILE A 66 8.24 8.45 -9.79
C ILE A 66 8.91 8.12 -11.13
N ILE A 67 8.41 8.70 -12.22
CA ILE A 67 8.87 8.37 -13.57
C ILE A 67 9.16 9.61 -14.41
N LYS A 68 10.07 9.42 -15.38
CA LYS A 68 10.39 10.40 -16.40
C LYS A 68 9.19 10.70 -17.28
N SER A 69 8.95 11.98 -17.53
CA SER A 69 7.83 12.47 -18.33
C SER A 69 7.93 12.01 -19.80
N GLU A 70 9.15 11.82 -20.30
CA GLU A 70 9.43 11.35 -21.66
C GLU A 70 9.00 9.89 -21.86
N THR A 71 9.10 9.06 -20.83
CA THR A 71 8.68 7.64 -20.87
C THR A 71 7.19 7.49 -21.19
N VAL A 72 6.39 8.50 -20.84
CA VAL A 72 4.94 8.54 -21.05
C VAL A 72 4.50 9.62 -22.02
N GLN A 73 5.45 10.29 -22.69
CA GLN A 73 5.21 11.35 -23.68
C GLN A 73 4.31 12.48 -23.13
N MET A 74 4.50 12.85 -21.85
CA MET A 74 3.67 13.84 -21.16
C MET A 74 4.46 15.11 -20.90
N ALA A 75 4.36 16.12 -21.75
CA ALA A 75 4.99 17.42 -21.49
C ALA A 75 4.22 18.22 -20.42
N ALA A 76 4.89 19.15 -19.74
CA ALA A 76 4.29 19.98 -18.69
C ALA A 76 3.02 20.73 -19.15
N THR A 77 3.04 21.28 -20.37
CA THR A 77 1.91 22.01 -20.98
C THR A 77 0.71 21.09 -21.23
N VAL A 78 0.96 19.84 -21.61
CA VAL A 78 -0.07 18.82 -21.81
C VAL A 78 -0.63 18.37 -20.46
N PHE A 79 0.23 18.23 -19.45
CA PHE A 79 -0.18 17.90 -18.09
C PHE A 79 -1.12 18.96 -17.49
N GLU A 80 -0.84 20.26 -17.70
CA GLU A 80 -1.69 21.38 -17.26
C GLU A 80 -3.12 21.34 -17.84
N SER A 81 -3.34 20.66 -18.96
CA SER A 81 -4.66 20.50 -19.59
C SER A 81 -5.20 19.05 -19.58
N VAL A 82 -4.53 18.13 -18.88
CA VAL A 82 -4.92 16.71 -18.86
C VAL A 82 -6.34 16.50 -18.29
N SER A 83 -7.14 15.71 -19.00
CA SER A 83 -8.48 15.28 -18.56
C SER A 83 -8.40 14.13 -17.56
N PHE A 84 -9.51 13.85 -16.85
CA PHE A 84 -9.61 12.71 -15.93
C PHE A 84 -9.24 11.38 -16.59
N GLU A 85 -9.79 11.09 -17.78
CA GLU A 85 -9.58 9.81 -18.47
C GLU A 85 -8.11 9.62 -18.87
N ASN A 86 -7.48 10.68 -19.39
CA ASN A 86 -6.08 10.66 -19.78
C ASN A 86 -5.16 10.53 -18.56
N ALA A 87 -5.47 11.24 -17.47
CA ALA A 87 -4.73 11.13 -16.22
C ALA A 87 -4.87 9.73 -15.58
N LEU A 88 -6.06 9.14 -15.63
CA LEU A 88 -6.30 7.78 -15.14
C LEU A 88 -5.52 6.75 -15.97
N SER A 89 -5.52 6.88 -17.30
CA SER A 89 -4.76 6.02 -18.20
C SER A 89 -3.25 6.13 -17.94
N LEU A 90 -2.75 7.35 -17.77
CA LEU A 90 -1.37 7.63 -17.37
C LEU A 90 -1.03 6.95 -16.03
N LEU A 91 -1.85 7.17 -15.00
CA LEU A 91 -1.62 6.60 -13.67
C LEU A 91 -1.59 5.07 -13.71
N LYS A 92 -2.52 4.43 -14.44
CA LYS A 92 -2.53 2.98 -14.61
C LYS A 92 -1.23 2.46 -15.22
N LYS A 93 -0.66 3.14 -16.22
CA LYS A 93 0.64 2.77 -16.82
C LYS A 93 1.77 2.88 -15.80
N MET A 94 1.84 4.00 -15.08
CA MET A 94 2.85 4.26 -14.04
C MET A 94 2.80 3.19 -12.94
N GLN A 95 1.60 2.95 -12.39
CA GLN A 95 1.35 1.99 -11.33
C GLN A 95 1.66 0.57 -11.77
N THR A 96 1.27 0.15 -12.98
CA THR A 96 1.55 -1.20 -13.48
C THR A 96 3.04 -1.51 -13.49
N SER A 97 3.86 -0.58 -14.00
CA SER A 97 5.32 -0.76 -14.04
C SER A 97 5.94 -0.79 -12.64
N TRP A 98 5.50 0.10 -11.75
CA TRP A 98 6.03 0.19 -10.39
C TRP A 98 5.65 -1.01 -9.53
N VAL A 99 4.40 -1.44 -9.60
CA VAL A 99 3.91 -2.67 -8.96
C VAL A 99 4.69 -3.88 -9.47
N LEU A 100 4.90 -4.00 -10.78
CA LEU A 100 5.68 -5.10 -11.35
C LEU A 100 7.10 -5.12 -10.75
N GLN A 101 7.77 -3.98 -10.72
CA GLN A 101 9.11 -3.85 -10.14
C GLN A 101 9.12 -4.26 -8.65
N ASN A 102 8.17 -3.76 -7.85
CA ASN A 102 8.08 -4.12 -6.42
C ASN A 102 7.86 -5.62 -6.21
N ASN A 103 7.01 -6.25 -7.03
CA ASN A 103 6.79 -7.70 -6.97
C ASN A 103 8.03 -8.50 -7.38
N LEU A 104 8.81 -8.01 -8.35
CA LEU A 104 10.10 -8.63 -8.71
C LEU A 104 11.13 -8.48 -7.58
N THR A 105 11.25 -7.29 -6.99
CA THR A 105 12.14 -7.05 -5.85
C THR A 105 11.75 -7.93 -4.65
N LEU A 106 10.47 -8.10 -4.35
CA LEU A 106 10.01 -9.01 -3.30
C LEU A 106 10.38 -10.48 -3.60
N LEU A 107 10.40 -10.89 -4.87
CA LEU A 107 10.86 -12.22 -5.25
C LEU A 107 12.37 -12.39 -5.07
N GLU A 108 13.15 -11.36 -5.40
CA GLU A 108 14.62 -11.36 -5.23
C GLU A 108 15.02 -11.38 -3.74
N GLU A 109 14.32 -10.61 -2.92
CA GLU A 109 14.59 -10.47 -1.48
C GLU A 109 13.74 -11.42 -0.60
N PHE A 110 13.07 -12.39 -1.22
CA PHE A 110 11.99 -13.16 -0.59
C PHE A 110 12.39 -13.78 0.75
N PHE A 111 13.53 -14.47 0.79
CA PHE A 111 14.00 -15.14 2.00
C PHE A 111 14.42 -14.15 3.09
N SER A 112 15.07 -13.04 2.72
CA SER A 112 15.45 -11.99 3.68
C SER A 112 14.22 -11.32 4.29
N VAL A 113 13.17 -11.09 3.50
CA VAL A 113 11.89 -10.59 4.00
C VAL A 113 11.24 -11.59 4.96
N LEU A 114 11.23 -12.88 4.62
CA LEU A 114 10.67 -13.92 5.50
C LEU A 114 11.43 -14.03 6.83
N GLU A 115 12.76 -14.07 6.80
CA GLU A 115 13.59 -14.13 8.02
C GLU A 115 13.38 -12.91 8.91
N HIS A 116 13.22 -11.73 8.32
CA HIS A 116 12.92 -10.51 9.06
C HIS A 116 11.56 -10.58 9.75
N LEU A 117 10.52 -10.94 9.00
CA LEU A 117 9.16 -11.06 9.54
C LEU A 117 9.05 -12.17 10.60
N GLU A 118 9.74 -13.29 10.43
CA GLU A 118 9.79 -14.37 11.42
C GLU A 118 10.35 -13.89 12.77
N LYS A 119 11.41 -13.07 12.75
CA LYS A 119 12.02 -12.52 13.97
C LYS A 119 11.08 -11.59 14.75
N LEU A 120 10.24 -10.83 14.05
CA LEU A 120 9.29 -9.90 14.67
C LEU A 120 8.09 -10.62 15.31
N TRP A 121 7.68 -11.77 14.76
CA TRP A 121 6.43 -12.43 15.14
C TRP A 121 6.25 -12.77 16.64
N PRO A 122 7.27 -13.26 17.38
CA PRO A 122 7.09 -13.69 18.77
C PRO A 122 6.88 -12.53 19.76
N ASN A 123 7.57 -11.39 19.55
CA ASN A 123 7.67 -10.33 20.56
C ASN A 123 7.21 -8.95 20.06
N GLN A 124 7.18 -8.72 18.76
CA GLN A 124 6.92 -7.41 18.15
C GLN A 124 5.78 -7.53 17.11
N ARG A 125 4.63 -8.04 17.57
CA ARG A 125 3.43 -8.25 16.74
C ARG A 125 2.99 -7.00 15.98
N THR A 126 2.95 -5.84 16.63
CA THR A 126 2.57 -4.58 15.97
C THR A 126 3.54 -4.22 14.85
N GLU A 127 4.86 -4.24 15.14
CA GLU A 127 5.91 -3.94 14.15
C GLU A 127 5.89 -4.94 12.98
N PHE A 128 5.62 -6.22 13.25
CA PHE A 128 5.38 -7.22 12.21
C PHE A 128 4.29 -6.77 11.23
N PHE A 129 3.14 -6.30 11.74
CA PHE A 129 2.03 -5.88 10.89
C PHE A 129 2.29 -4.54 10.19
N GLU A 130 3.08 -3.63 10.77
CA GLU A 130 3.54 -2.42 10.10
C GLU A 130 4.48 -2.74 8.92
N HIS A 131 5.41 -3.68 9.10
CA HIS A 131 6.28 -4.13 8.02
C HIS A 131 5.51 -4.89 6.93
N LEU A 132 4.60 -5.78 7.33
CA LEU A 132 3.69 -6.45 6.40
C LEU A 132 2.83 -5.45 5.64
N TRP A 133 2.36 -4.38 6.29
CA TRP A 133 1.61 -3.30 5.66
C TRP A 133 2.40 -2.62 4.54
N PHE A 134 3.68 -2.30 4.76
CA PHE A 134 4.53 -1.73 3.72
C PHE A 134 4.70 -2.66 2.52
N ILE A 135 4.97 -3.95 2.79
CA ILE A 135 5.11 -4.96 1.75
C ILE A 135 3.82 -5.07 0.93
N LEU A 136 2.67 -5.21 1.60
CA LEU A 136 1.39 -5.33 0.90
C LEU A 136 1.09 -4.07 0.09
N LYS A 137 1.33 -2.89 0.65
CA LYS A 137 1.00 -1.64 -0.01
C LYS A 137 1.76 -1.44 -1.32
N SER A 138 3.08 -1.65 -1.30
CA SER A 138 3.93 -1.47 -2.49
C SER A 138 3.68 -2.55 -3.54
N ASN A 139 3.45 -3.80 -3.12
CA ASN A 139 3.21 -4.92 -4.01
C ASN A 139 1.78 -4.93 -4.58
N LEU A 140 0.80 -4.34 -3.89
CA LEU A 140 -0.56 -4.16 -4.41
C LEU A 140 -0.72 -2.88 -5.23
N GLY A 141 0.15 -1.89 -5.07
CA GLY A 141 -0.09 -0.55 -5.61
C GLY A 141 -1.21 0.17 -4.88
N ALA A 142 -1.36 -0.10 -3.59
CA ALA A 142 -2.48 0.37 -2.79
C ALA A 142 -2.34 1.86 -2.43
N THR A 143 -3.42 2.63 -2.58
CA THR A 143 -3.47 4.03 -2.16
C THR A 143 -3.78 4.18 -0.68
N ASN A 144 -4.58 3.26 -0.14
CA ASN A 144 -4.90 3.10 1.27
C ASN A 144 -4.87 1.61 1.61
N LEU A 145 -4.45 1.26 2.81
CA LEU A 145 -4.45 -0.11 3.28
C LEU A 145 -4.73 -0.17 4.78
N GLN A 146 -5.61 -1.09 5.16
CA GLN A 146 -5.95 -1.41 6.54
C GLN A 146 -5.80 -2.92 6.74
N ILE A 147 -5.10 -3.32 7.79
CA ILE A 147 -4.96 -4.70 8.25
C ILE A 147 -5.62 -4.80 9.62
N ILE A 148 -6.60 -5.68 9.75
CA ILE A 148 -7.27 -6.02 11.02
C ILE A 148 -6.81 -7.41 11.43
N PHE A 149 -6.38 -7.55 12.68
CA PHE A 149 -5.89 -8.82 13.22
C PHE A 149 -6.21 -8.94 14.71
N ASN A 150 -6.21 -10.17 15.20
CA ASN A 150 -6.35 -10.44 16.62
C ASN A 150 -4.98 -10.55 17.29
N ASP A 151 -4.89 -10.00 18.49
CA ASP A 151 -3.71 -10.03 19.34
C ASP A 151 -4.05 -10.55 20.74
N ILE A 152 -3.03 -10.85 21.53
CA ILE A 152 -3.19 -11.35 22.89
C ILE A 152 -2.55 -10.37 23.86
N GLU A 153 -3.37 -9.68 24.65
CA GLU A 153 -2.87 -8.90 25.78
C GLU A 153 -2.65 -9.82 26.98
N LEU A 154 -1.39 -9.87 27.43
CA LEU A 154 -1.00 -10.51 28.68
C LEU A 154 -1.36 -9.56 29.83
N SER A 155 -2.29 -9.97 30.69
CA SER A 155 -2.62 -9.22 31.89
C SER A 155 -1.44 -9.22 32.88
N THR A 156 -1.02 -8.04 33.34
CA THR A 156 0.13 -7.84 34.25
C THR A 156 -0.12 -8.22 35.72
N GLY A 157 -1.15 -9.00 36.03
CA GLY A 157 -1.49 -9.43 37.40
C GLY A 157 -1.52 -10.95 37.56
N GLU A 158 -1.16 -11.45 38.75
CA GLU A 158 -0.96 -12.88 39.13
C GLU A 158 -2.16 -13.84 38.88
N ARG A 159 -3.28 -13.37 38.36
CA ARG A 159 -4.49 -14.16 38.04
C ARG A 159 -5.21 -13.75 36.75
N GLY A 160 -4.65 -12.86 35.94
CA GLY A 160 -5.36 -12.41 34.76
C GLY A 160 -5.30 -13.44 33.64
N LYS A 161 -6.45 -13.72 33.02
CA LYS A 161 -6.54 -14.55 31.82
C LYS A 161 -6.10 -13.72 30.62
N ASN A 162 -5.33 -14.33 29.72
CA ASN A 162 -5.03 -13.75 28.41
C ASN A 162 -6.31 -13.27 27.74
N ARG A 163 -6.35 -11.99 27.35
CA ARG A 163 -7.49 -11.40 26.66
C ARG A 163 -7.17 -11.30 25.18
N LEU A 164 -8.04 -11.88 24.35
CA LEU A 164 -8.00 -11.64 22.92
C LEU A 164 -8.45 -10.20 22.68
N THR A 165 -7.59 -9.39 22.09
CA THR A 165 -7.91 -8.05 21.64
C THR A 165 -7.84 -8.01 20.12
N GLN A 166 -8.51 -7.03 19.53
CA GLN A 166 -8.40 -6.76 18.12
C GLN A 166 -7.60 -5.48 17.93
N ASN A 167 -6.65 -5.52 17.03
CA ASN A 167 -5.81 -4.40 16.65
C ASN A 167 -5.92 -4.19 15.15
N LYS A 168 -5.60 -2.97 14.70
CA LYS A 168 -5.48 -2.67 13.29
C LYS A 168 -4.29 -1.79 13.00
N VAL A 169 -3.69 -2.01 11.85
CA VAL A 169 -2.68 -1.13 11.26
C VAL A 169 -3.29 -0.53 9.98
N MET A 170 -3.39 0.78 9.92
CA MET A 170 -4.02 1.47 8.79
C MET A 170 -3.28 2.72 8.36
N GLY A 171 -3.46 3.14 7.11
CA GLY A 171 -2.93 4.41 6.64
C GLY A 171 -2.90 4.55 5.12
N LYS A 172 -2.44 5.73 4.68
CA LYS A 172 -2.27 6.05 3.24
C LYS A 172 -0.82 6.16 2.81
N LYS A 173 0.03 6.78 3.63
CA LYS A 173 1.48 6.94 3.35
C LYS A 173 2.31 6.14 4.34
N PHE A 174 2.03 6.33 5.63
CA PHE A 174 2.64 5.58 6.73
C PHE A 174 1.57 4.75 7.45
N PRO A 175 1.94 3.59 8.02
CA PRO A 175 1.05 2.83 8.89
C PRO A 175 0.88 3.52 10.24
N GLU A 176 -0.31 3.40 10.81
CA GLU A 176 -0.63 3.77 12.18
C GLU A 176 -1.31 2.57 12.86
N ALA A 177 -0.76 2.14 13.99
CA ALA A 177 -1.32 1.07 14.81
C ALA A 177 -2.30 1.63 15.83
N VAL A 178 -3.53 1.14 15.80
CA VAL A 178 -4.60 1.53 16.73
C VAL A 178 -5.40 0.31 17.19
N SER A 179 -6.09 0.44 18.32
CA SER A 179 -7.02 -0.59 18.78
C SER A 179 -8.20 -0.76 17.82
N GLY A 180 -8.67 -1.99 17.69
CA GLY A 180 -9.87 -2.34 16.93
C GLY A 180 -11.12 -1.75 17.56
N THR A 181 -12.14 -1.57 16.73
CA THR A 181 -13.46 -1.04 17.10
C THR A 181 -14.53 -2.12 16.95
N GLU A 182 -15.74 -1.89 17.48
CA GLU A 182 -16.88 -2.80 17.24
C GLU A 182 -17.18 -3.01 15.74
N VAL A 183 -16.87 -2.02 14.90
CA VAL A 183 -17.04 -2.14 13.45
C VAL A 183 -16.04 -3.15 12.88
N ASP A 184 -14.80 -3.12 13.35
CA ASP A 184 -13.74 -4.04 12.94
C ASP A 184 -14.09 -5.49 13.34
N GLU A 185 -14.70 -5.68 14.52
CA GLU A 185 -15.19 -6.99 14.98
C GLU A 185 -16.32 -7.53 14.09
N ARG A 186 -17.28 -6.67 13.73
CA ARG A 186 -18.37 -7.02 12.81
C ARG A 186 -17.83 -7.39 11.43
N LEU A 187 -16.85 -6.65 10.91
CA LEU A 187 -16.20 -6.95 9.64
C LEU A 187 -15.53 -8.33 9.68
N MET A 188 -14.73 -8.61 10.70
CA MET A 188 -14.09 -9.92 10.88
C MET A 188 -15.12 -11.06 10.96
N SER A 189 -16.26 -10.83 11.61
CA SER A 189 -17.35 -11.82 11.67
C SER A 189 -17.98 -12.07 10.30
N ASN A 190 -18.22 -11.02 9.50
CA ASN A 190 -18.81 -11.14 8.17
C ASN A 190 -17.97 -11.99 7.21
N TYR A 191 -16.63 -11.90 7.33
CA TYR A 191 -15.69 -12.66 6.49
C TYR A 191 -15.24 -13.99 7.11
N LYS A 192 -15.87 -14.45 8.20
CA LYS A 192 -15.43 -15.63 8.95
C LYS A 192 -15.27 -16.88 8.09
N ASN A 193 -16.18 -17.08 7.14
CA ASN A 193 -16.17 -18.24 6.24
C ASN A 193 -15.10 -18.15 5.15
N ASN A 194 -14.41 -17.02 5.01
CA ASN A 194 -13.38 -16.80 4.00
C ASN A 194 -11.96 -16.97 4.54
N PHE A 195 -11.78 -17.20 5.84
CA PHE A 195 -10.47 -17.50 6.46
C PHE A 195 -10.09 -18.99 6.33
N ILE A 196 -10.15 -19.52 5.10
CA ILE A 196 -9.86 -20.93 4.81
C ILE A 196 -8.43 -21.12 4.29
N SER A 197 -7.89 -20.12 3.60
CA SER A 197 -6.57 -20.17 2.96
C SER A 197 -5.60 -19.16 3.57
N HIS A 198 -4.30 -19.41 3.37
CA HIS A 198 -3.25 -18.48 3.81
C HIS A 198 -3.39 -17.08 3.20
N PHE A 199 -3.95 -16.98 1.99
CA PHE A 199 -4.26 -15.72 1.31
C PHE A 199 -5.39 -15.91 0.29
N ASN A 200 -6.39 -15.04 0.31
CA ASN A 200 -7.49 -15.03 -0.64
C ASN A 200 -8.03 -13.61 -0.85
N ILE A 201 -8.18 -13.22 -2.12
CA ILE A 201 -8.88 -11.98 -2.47
C ILE A 201 -10.35 -12.32 -2.59
N CYS A 202 -11.13 -11.97 -1.57
CA CYS A 202 -12.54 -12.30 -1.46
C CYS A 202 -13.39 -11.46 -2.40
N GLU A 203 -13.10 -10.17 -2.44
CA GLU A 203 -13.87 -9.19 -3.19
C GLU A 203 -12.93 -8.20 -3.86
N PHE A 204 -13.28 -7.82 -5.10
CA PHE A 204 -12.65 -6.70 -5.79
C PHE A 204 -13.70 -5.99 -6.63
N ASN A 205 -13.98 -4.73 -6.28
CA ASN A 205 -14.83 -3.85 -7.05
C ASN A 205 -13.96 -2.95 -7.92
N GLU A 206 -13.84 -3.27 -9.21
CA GLU A 206 -12.98 -2.52 -10.15
C GLU A 206 -13.44 -1.06 -10.34
N GLN A 207 -14.73 -0.77 -10.24
CA GLN A 207 -15.25 0.59 -10.40
C GLN A 207 -14.88 1.49 -9.22
N LYS A 208 -14.92 0.95 -8.00
CA LYS A 208 -14.54 1.68 -6.78
C LYS A 208 -13.06 1.55 -6.44
N GLY A 209 -12.37 0.58 -7.04
CA GLY A 209 -11.02 0.19 -6.70
C GLY A 209 -10.91 -0.44 -5.31
N GLU A 210 -12.00 -0.92 -4.72
CA GLU A 210 -12.03 -1.49 -3.37
C GLU A 210 -11.73 -2.99 -3.43
N ALA A 211 -10.81 -3.47 -2.59
CA ALA A 211 -10.52 -4.89 -2.46
C ALA A 211 -10.57 -5.33 -0.99
N VAL A 212 -11.09 -6.54 -0.79
CA VAL A 212 -11.08 -7.23 0.51
C VAL A 212 -10.33 -8.54 0.36
N ILE A 213 -9.32 -8.71 1.21
CA ILE A 213 -8.43 -9.86 1.22
C ILE A 213 -8.52 -10.50 2.60
N THR A 214 -8.70 -11.81 2.64
CA THR A 214 -8.59 -12.60 3.86
C THR A 214 -7.30 -13.40 3.84
N ALA A 215 -6.67 -13.49 5.00
CA ALA A 215 -5.46 -14.25 5.19
C ALA A 215 -5.52 -14.96 6.55
N VAL A 216 -4.72 -16.00 6.72
CA VAL A 216 -4.54 -16.66 8.00
C VAL A 216 -3.05 -16.77 8.24
N ILE A 217 -2.56 -16.29 9.39
CA ILE A 217 -1.18 -16.48 9.85
C ILE A 217 -1.23 -17.19 11.20
N ASN A 218 -0.62 -18.38 11.30
CA ASN A 218 -0.62 -19.22 12.50
C ASN A 218 -2.01 -19.37 13.15
N LYS A 219 -3.01 -19.74 12.33
CA LYS A 219 -4.44 -19.86 12.71
C LYS A 219 -5.12 -18.54 13.14
N GLY A 220 -4.40 -17.42 13.16
CA GLY A 220 -4.94 -16.09 13.38
C GLY A 220 -5.55 -15.52 12.10
N PRO A 221 -6.86 -15.21 12.06
CA PRO A 221 -7.48 -14.58 10.90
C PRO A 221 -7.01 -13.13 10.76
N ILE A 222 -6.79 -12.71 9.52
CA ILE A 222 -6.35 -11.36 9.15
C ILE A 222 -7.22 -10.88 8.01
N LEU A 223 -7.81 -9.70 8.16
CA LEU A 223 -8.57 -9.04 7.12
C LEU A 223 -7.79 -7.83 6.61
N VAL A 224 -7.55 -7.76 5.31
CA VAL A 224 -6.93 -6.62 4.65
C VAL A 224 -7.96 -5.94 3.76
N MET A 225 -8.18 -4.65 4.00
CA MET A 225 -9.05 -3.80 3.20
C MET A 225 -8.20 -2.73 2.53
N THR A 226 -8.39 -2.51 1.23
CA THR A 226 -7.49 -1.64 0.48
C THR A 226 -8.15 -1.03 -0.76
N ASN A 227 -7.58 0.08 -1.23
CA ASN A 227 -7.93 0.69 -2.50
C ASN A 227 -6.78 0.52 -3.51
N LEU A 228 -7.07 -0.07 -4.67
CA LEU A 228 -6.12 -0.34 -5.75
C LEU A 228 -6.78 -0.23 -7.13
N LEU A 229 -6.00 0.16 -8.14
CA LEU A 229 -6.50 0.37 -9.50
C LEU A 229 -6.85 -0.94 -10.21
N THR A 230 -5.96 -1.93 -10.08
CA THR A 230 -6.02 -3.21 -10.79
C THR A 230 -5.25 -4.24 -9.99
N ILE A 231 -5.67 -5.51 -10.09
CA ILE A 231 -4.95 -6.63 -9.49
C ILE A 231 -4.57 -7.68 -10.53
N SER A 232 -3.28 -7.86 -10.73
CA SER A 232 -2.71 -8.81 -11.69
C SER A 232 -2.54 -10.20 -11.09
N ARG A 233 -2.46 -11.23 -11.95
CA ARG A 233 -2.19 -12.62 -11.51
C ARG A 233 -0.84 -12.77 -10.81
N LEU A 234 0.17 -12.00 -11.24
CA LEU A 234 1.49 -12.00 -10.60
C LEU A 234 1.38 -11.56 -9.14
N GLN A 235 0.71 -10.43 -8.87
CA GLN A 235 0.50 -9.95 -7.50
C GLN A 235 -0.19 -11.00 -6.63
N LYS A 236 -1.23 -11.67 -7.16
CA LYS A 236 -1.91 -12.75 -6.43
C LYS A 236 -0.96 -13.90 -6.08
N ALA A 237 -0.11 -14.31 -7.02
CA ALA A 237 0.83 -15.41 -6.82
C ALA A 237 1.94 -15.04 -5.83
N VAL A 238 2.57 -13.88 -5.99
CA VAL A 238 3.66 -13.40 -5.12
C VAL A 238 3.18 -13.21 -3.70
N LEU A 239 2.03 -12.56 -3.50
CA LEU A 239 1.46 -12.36 -2.16
C LEU A 239 0.97 -13.68 -1.55
N GLY A 240 0.36 -14.56 -2.36
CA GLY A 240 0.01 -15.90 -1.90
C GLY A 240 1.21 -16.68 -1.37
N MET A 241 2.32 -16.64 -2.12
CA MET A 241 3.59 -17.23 -1.71
C MET A 241 4.17 -16.58 -0.45
N LEU A 242 4.08 -15.25 -0.32
CA LEU A 242 4.49 -14.54 0.89
C LEU A 242 3.75 -15.04 2.13
N PHE A 243 2.41 -15.09 2.10
CA PHE A 243 1.63 -15.57 3.24
C PHE A 243 1.86 -17.05 3.54
N GLU A 244 2.05 -17.89 2.52
CA GLU A 244 2.44 -19.29 2.72
C GLU A 244 3.82 -19.41 3.37
N GLY A 245 4.80 -18.62 2.90
CA GLY A 245 6.15 -18.56 3.46
C GLY A 245 6.15 -18.10 4.91
N ILE A 246 5.41 -17.03 5.22
CA ILE A 246 5.23 -16.53 6.59
C ILE A 246 4.67 -17.64 7.48
N ASN A 247 3.58 -18.32 7.07
CA ASN A 247 3.00 -19.40 7.86
C ASN A 247 3.99 -20.53 8.14
N ARG A 248 4.77 -20.94 7.14
CA ARG A 248 5.80 -21.98 7.31
C ARG A 248 6.92 -21.55 8.26
N ALA A 249 7.27 -20.27 8.30
CA ALA A 249 8.27 -19.73 9.21
C ALA A 249 7.72 -19.69 10.65
N VAL A 250 6.58 -19.02 10.86
CA VAL A 250 6.07 -18.77 12.22
C VAL A 250 5.46 -20.00 12.92
N THR A 251 5.14 -21.07 12.19
CA THR A 251 4.58 -22.31 12.78
C THR A 251 5.67 -23.26 13.30
N LYS A 252 6.96 -22.99 13.04
CA LYS A 252 8.06 -23.84 13.54
C LYS A 252 8.35 -23.65 15.04
N HIS A 253 7.67 -22.71 15.69
CA HIS A 253 7.71 -22.43 17.12
C HIS A 253 6.38 -22.80 17.78
#